data_AF-A0A2V4C364-F1
#
_entry.id   AF-A0A2V4C364-F1
#
_cell.length_a   1.000
_cell.length_b   1.000
_cell.length_c   1.000
_cell.angle_alpha   90.00
_cell.angle_beta   90.00
_cell.angle_gamma   90.00
#
_symmetry.space_group_name_H-M   'P 1'
#
loop_
_entity.id
_entity.type
_entity.pdbx_description
1 polymer ?
#
loop_
_entity_poly.entity_id
_entity_poly.type
_entity_poly.pdbx_seq_one_letter_code
_entity_poly.pdbx_strand_id
1 'polypeptide(L)'
;MTNKQKKMLLDLKSKKEEIFQIDHPFDVLIHSVLNTINLNELIQIYIDDSLIEVKSSIYSNIEKRLNTIDNTEKIYEDLKFILENGVEYYKSQRTRKVLEILLIKLDDDYKYDYFNTFFYSKYSNDKKSAVKYIKYAKKDVAKELLKEYLSSGNAVFLLPLLDKKNLEFLAENITEIWYTEPSFFYKKRLIELLSQTKFKNLEFIENEEIDLYILACLISKKIKPKHALKLLSKVPESKRHFSIFNLSKELDYKFIECEMKKYIC
;
A
#
# COMPACT_ATOMS: atom_id res chain seq x y z
N MET A 1 -13.13 22.35 -23.99
CA MET A 1 -12.58 23.46 -23.22
C MET A 1 -12.24 24.58 -24.17
N THR A 2 -12.93 25.69 -24.02
CA THR A 2 -12.69 26.90 -24.82
C THR A 2 -11.48 27.67 -24.28
N ASN A 3 -10.87 28.52 -25.11
CA ASN A 3 -9.80 29.43 -24.67
C ASN A 3 -10.25 30.34 -23.51
N LYS A 4 -11.54 30.72 -23.47
CA LYS A 4 -12.11 31.53 -22.38
C LYS A 4 -12.13 30.75 -21.06
N GLN A 5 -12.54 29.48 -21.08
CA GLN A 5 -12.51 28.61 -19.90
C GLN A 5 -11.07 28.38 -19.42
N LYS A 6 -10.13 28.08 -20.35
CA LYS A 6 -8.72 27.89 -20.02
C LYS A 6 -8.12 29.13 -19.35
N LYS A 7 -8.32 30.32 -19.95
CA LYS A 7 -7.84 31.59 -19.40
C LYS A 7 -8.41 31.82 -18.00
N MET A 8 -9.72 31.65 -17.82
CA MET A 8 -10.36 31.82 -16.50
C MET A 8 -9.78 30.87 -15.45
N LEU A 9 -9.52 29.61 -15.78
CA LEU A 9 -8.92 28.64 -14.85
C LEU A 9 -7.53 29.08 -14.39
N LEU A 10 -6.69 29.57 -15.32
CA LEU A 10 -5.34 30.04 -15.02
C LEU A 10 -5.37 31.33 -14.18
N ASP A 11 -6.25 32.27 -14.52
CA ASP A 11 -6.41 33.53 -13.77
C ASP A 11 -6.86 33.23 -12.33
N LEU A 12 -7.85 32.34 -12.13
CA LEU A 12 -8.32 31.94 -10.80
C LEU A 12 -7.25 31.18 -10.01
N LYS A 13 -6.46 30.33 -10.66
CA LYS A 13 -5.38 29.57 -10.03
C LYS A 13 -4.24 30.48 -9.57
N SER A 14 -3.83 31.43 -10.42
CA SER A 14 -2.83 32.44 -10.06
C SER A 14 -3.31 33.28 -8.88
N LYS A 15 -4.57 33.73 -8.89
CA LYS A 15 -5.15 34.48 -7.77
C LYS A 15 -5.22 33.66 -6.48
N LYS A 16 -5.50 32.36 -6.57
CA LYS A 16 -5.44 31.46 -5.41
C LYS A 16 -4.05 31.42 -4.77
N GLU A 17 -2.99 31.39 -5.58
CA GLU A 17 -1.61 31.30 -5.10
C GLU A 17 -1.10 32.60 -4.47
N GLU A 18 -1.71 33.74 -4.81
CA GLU A 18 -1.40 35.05 -4.22
C GLU A 18 -2.04 35.26 -2.84
N ILE A 19 -3.01 34.44 -2.44
CA ILE A 19 -3.76 34.61 -1.17
C ILE A 19 -3.24 33.65 -0.10
N PHE A 20 -2.87 34.21 1.06
CA PHE A 20 -2.42 33.45 2.26
C PHE A 20 -3.57 33.04 3.21
N GLN A 21 -4.80 33.45 2.94
CA GLN A 21 -5.97 33.09 3.75
C GLN A 21 -6.41 31.65 3.45
N ILE A 22 -6.70 30.90 4.52
CA ILE A 22 -7.17 29.51 4.44
C ILE A 22 -8.58 29.45 3.81
N ASP A 23 -9.46 30.39 4.17
CA ASP A 23 -10.80 30.49 3.61
C ASP A 23 -10.83 31.47 2.44
N HIS A 24 -10.73 30.94 1.23
CA HIS A 24 -10.87 31.71 -0.01
C HIS A 24 -11.84 31.00 -0.99
N PRO A 25 -12.56 31.74 -1.86
CA PRO A 25 -13.58 31.15 -2.74
C PRO A 25 -13.00 30.43 -3.97
N PHE A 26 -11.69 30.54 -4.24
CA PHE A 26 -11.13 30.16 -5.53
C PHE A 26 -11.27 28.67 -5.88
N ASP A 27 -11.24 27.76 -4.92
CA ASP A 27 -11.49 26.35 -5.22
C ASP A 27 -12.91 26.14 -5.74
N VAL A 28 -13.90 26.77 -5.12
CA VAL A 28 -15.29 26.72 -5.58
C VAL A 28 -15.42 27.33 -6.97
N LEU A 29 -14.79 28.48 -7.22
CA LEU A 29 -14.83 29.14 -8.54
C LEU A 29 -14.15 28.30 -9.62
N ILE A 30 -12.99 27.71 -9.34
CA ILE A 30 -12.30 26.79 -10.25
C ILE A 30 -13.20 25.59 -10.56
N HIS A 31 -13.79 24.95 -9.54
CA HIS A 31 -14.71 23.83 -9.74
C HIS A 31 -15.96 24.24 -10.53
N SER A 32 -16.48 25.45 -10.33
CA SER A 32 -17.60 25.99 -11.11
C SER A 32 -17.27 26.09 -12.59
N VAL A 33 -16.07 26.56 -12.96
CA VAL A 33 -15.64 26.56 -14.37
C VAL A 33 -15.50 25.14 -14.90
N LEU A 34 -14.86 24.24 -14.15
CA LEU A 34 -14.66 22.84 -14.56
C LEU A 34 -15.98 22.08 -14.77
N ASN A 35 -17.01 22.37 -13.97
CA ASN A 35 -18.35 21.78 -14.11
C ASN A 35 -19.02 22.12 -15.45
N THR A 36 -18.63 23.21 -16.12
CA THR A 36 -19.13 23.58 -17.45
C THR A 36 -18.46 22.83 -18.61
N ILE A 37 -17.44 22.02 -18.33
CA ILE A 37 -16.71 21.24 -19.34
C ILE A 37 -17.28 19.82 -19.35
N ASN A 38 -17.46 19.23 -20.54
CA ASN A 38 -17.91 17.84 -20.69
C ASN A 38 -16.94 16.90 -19.95
N LEU A 39 -17.47 15.89 -19.25
CA LEU A 39 -16.64 15.02 -18.40
C LEU A 39 -15.59 14.24 -19.20
N ASN A 40 -15.96 13.68 -20.36
CA ASN A 40 -15.05 12.91 -21.20
C ASN A 40 -13.93 13.80 -21.74
N GLU A 41 -14.28 15.03 -22.14
CA GLU A 41 -13.29 16.02 -22.53
C GLU A 41 -12.35 16.38 -21.37
N LEU A 42 -12.89 16.53 -20.17
CA LEU A 42 -12.11 16.85 -18.98
C LEU A 42 -11.15 15.70 -18.59
N ILE A 43 -11.60 14.46 -18.71
CA ILE A 43 -10.78 13.25 -18.54
C ILE A 43 -9.63 13.24 -19.55
N GLN A 44 -9.91 13.55 -20.82
CA GLN A 44 -8.87 13.62 -21.86
C GLN A 44 -7.84 14.71 -21.56
N ILE A 45 -8.29 15.92 -21.18
CA ILE A 45 -7.40 17.03 -20.76
C ILE A 45 -6.51 16.60 -19.59
N TYR A 46 -7.07 15.87 -18.61
CA TYR A 46 -6.30 15.34 -17.50
C TYR A 46 -5.22 14.38 -17.98
N ILE A 47 -5.60 13.36 -18.77
CA ILE A 47 -4.69 12.31 -19.26
C ILE A 47 -3.54 12.92 -20.09
N ASP A 48 -3.89 13.81 -21.02
CA ASP A 48 -2.95 14.48 -21.94
C ASP A 48 -2.07 15.55 -21.28
N ASP A 49 -2.27 15.85 -19.99
CA ASP A 49 -1.56 16.91 -19.27
C ASP A 49 -1.73 18.32 -19.85
N SER A 50 -2.77 18.58 -20.63
CA SER A 50 -2.84 19.81 -21.42
C SER A 50 -3.03 21.10 -20.59
N LEU A 51 -3.24 20.96 -19.28
CA LEU A 51 -3.41 22.07 -18.32
C LEU A 51 -2.87 21.70 -16.93
N ILE A 52 -1.55 21.56 -16.84
CA ILE A 52 -0.86 21.04 -15.64
C ILE A 52 -1.06 21.91 -14.39
N GLU A 53 -1.21 23.23 -14.56
CA GLU A 53 -1.32 24.22 -13.50
C GLU A 53 -2.55 24.00 -12.60
N VAL A 54 -3.63 23.45 -13.17
CA VAL A 54 -4.86 23.11 -12.44
C VAL A 54 -5.15 21.61 -12.40
N LYS A 55 -4.13 20.77 -12.67
CA LYS A 55 -4.26 19.30 -12.72
C LYS A 55 -4.93 18.69 -11.49
N SER A 56 -4.60 19.16 -10.29
CA SER A 56 -5.19 18.64 -9.04
C SER A 56 -6.68 18.98 -8.94
N SER A 57 -7.08 20.19 -9.35
CA SER A 57 -8.48 20.61 -9.37
C SER A 57 -9.28 19.84 -10.44
N ILE A 58 -8.67 19.61 -11.61
CA ILE A 58 -9.25 18.77 -12.67
C ILE A 58 -9.50 17.34 -12.14
N TYR A 59 -8.48 16.72 -11.53
CA TYR A 59 -8.62 15.37 -10.97
C TYR A 59 -9.72 15.29 -9.90
N SER A 60 -9.74 16.22 -8.95
CA SER A 60 -10.79 16.28 -7.93
C SER A 60 -12.18 16.50 -8.53
N ASN A 61 -12.29 17.28 -9.60
CA ASN A 61 -13.56 17.47 -10.30
C ASN A 61 -14.04 16.18 -10.99
N ILE A 62 -13.13 15.47 -11.67
CA ILE A 62 -13.40 14.16 -12.29
C ILE A 62 -13.88 13.16 -11.23
N GLU A 63 -13.15 13.03 -10.12
CA GLU A 63 -13.49 12.13 -9.02
C GLU A 63 -14.92 12.37 -8.48
N LYS A 64 -15.27 13.64 -8.23
CA LYS A 64 -16.61 14.02 -7.77
C LYS A 64 -17.71 13.67 -8.78
N ARG A 65 -17.45 13.85 -10.08
CA ARG A 65 -18.45 13.66 -11.14
C ARG A 65 -18.62 12.21 -11.57
N LEU A 66 -17.55 11.42 -11.58
CA LEU A 66 -17.65 9.97 -11.85
C LEU A 66 -18.50 9.26 -10.79
N ASN A 67 -18.47 9.75 -9.55
CA ASN A 67 -19.32 9.26 -8.48
C ASN A 67 -20.82 9.54 -8.68
N THR A 68 -21.23 10.32 -9.68
CA THR A 68 -22.65 10.65 -9.94
C THR A 68 -23.14 10.31 -11.35
N ILE A 69 -22.31 9.71 -12.21
CA ILE A 69 -22.70 9.34 -13.58
C ILE A 69 -23.11 7.87 -13.68
N ASP A 70 -24.01 7.58 -14.64
CA ASP A 70 -24.54 6.23 -14.90
C ASP A 70 -23.78 5.48 -16.01
N ASN A 71 -23.01 6.19 -16.85
CA ASN A 71 -22.31 5.61 -18.00
C ASN A 71 -20.85 5.21 -17.68
N THR A 72 -20.61 4.64 -16.50
CA THR A 72 -19.25 4.33 -16.02
C THR A 72 -18.55 3.24 -16.84
N GLU A 73 -19.31 2.26 -17.35
CA GLU A 73 -18.79 1.15 -18.17
C GLU A 73 -18.18 1.64 -19.48
N LYS A 74 -18.91 2.48 -20.23
CA LYS A 74 -18.39 3.03 -21.49
C LYS A 74 -17.11 3.84 -21.28
N ILE A 75 -17.08 4.67 -20.24
CA ILE A 75 -15.87 5.45 -19.91
C ILE A 75 -14.70 4.50 -19.59
N TYR A 76 -14.96 3.41 -18.88
CA TYR A 76 -13.93 2.41 -18.59
C TYR A 76 -13.38 1.78 -19.88
N GLU A 77 -14.25 1.30 -20.76
CA GLU A 77 -13.85 0.67 -22.03
C GLU A 77 -13.10 1.63 -22.95
N ASP A 78 -13.55 2.89 -23.07
CA ASP A 78 -12.87 3.92 -23.86
C ASP A 78 -11.44 4.16 -23.33
N LEU A 79 -11.27 4.21 -22.01
CA LEU A 79 -9.98 4.39 -21.35
C LEU A 79 -9.07 3.15 -21.46
N LYS A 80 -9.65 1.95 -21.39
CA LYS A 80 -8.92 0.69 -21.59
C LYS A 80 -8.37 0.61 -23.01
N PHE A 81 -9.19 0.96 -24.01
CA PHE A 81 -8.77 1.02 -25.40
C PHE A 81 -7.55 1.96 -25.57
N ILE A 82 -7.54 3.11 -24.89
CA ILE A 82 -6.37 4.01 -24.90
C ILE A 82 -5.11 3.30 -24.37
N LEU A 83 -5.21 2.52 -23.29
CA LEU A 83 -4.05 1.79 -22.74
C LEU A 83 -3.52 0.73 -23.69
N GLU A 84 -4.42 -0.05 -24.31
CA GLU A 84 -4.07 -1.14 -25.22
C GLU A 84 -3.38 -0.63 -26.50
N ASN A 85 -3.69 0.60 -26.93
CA ASN A 85 -3.06 1.24 -28.09
C ASN A 85 -1.69 1.88 -27.78
N GLY A 86 -1.09 1.59 -26.63
CA GLY A 86 0.31 1.91 -26.37
C GLY A 86 0.55 3.38 -26.06
N VAL A 87 0.14 3.83 -24.86
CA VAL A 87 0.41 5.19 -24.39
C VAL A 87 1.71 5.33 -23.59
N GLU A 88 2.22 6.55 -23.57
CA GLU A 88 3.37 6.94 -22.74
C GLU A 88 3.07 6.76 -21.24
N TYR A 89 4.14 6.62 -20.45
CA TYR A 89 4.05 6.32 -19.02
C TYR A 89 3.14 7.29 -18.25
N TYR A 90 3.26 8.61 -18.48
CA TYR A 90 2.47 9.59 -17.74
C TYR A 90 0.97 9.48 -18.05
N LYS A 91 0.61 9.20 -19.31
CA LYS A 91 -0.78 8.97 -19.72
C LYS A 91 -1.30 7.70 -19.05
N SER A 92 -0.54 6.61 -19.11
CA SER A 92 -0.88 5.36 -18.42
C SER A 92 -1.16 5.58 -16.93
N GLN A 93 -0.30 6.31 -16.22
CA GLN A 93 -0.52 6.62 -14.80
C GLN A 93 -1.79 7.40 -14.52
N ARG A 94 -2.17 8.33 -15.41
CA ARG A 94 -3.39 9.12 -15.25
C ARG A 94 -4.63 8.33 -15.61
N THR A 95 -4.59 7.58 -16.71
CA THR A 95 -5.67 6.67 -17.10
C THR A 95 -5.94 5.67 -15.99
N ARG A 96 -4.90 5.04 -15.41
CA ARG A 96 -5.03 4.15 -14.25
C ARG A 96 -5.79 4.78 -13.09
N LYS A 97 -5.47 6.02 -12.73
CA LYS A 97 -6.17 6.71 -11.63
C LYS A 97 -7.65 6.93 -11.92
N VAL A 98 -8.00 7.26 -13.16
CA VAL A 98 -9.41 7.43 -13.56
C VAL A 98 -10.13 6.08 -13.56
N LEU A 99 -9.51 5.03 -14.09
CA LEU A 99 -10.03 3.66 -14.02
C LEU A 99 -10.25 3.20 -12.58
N GLU A 100 -9.29 3.46 -11.68
CA GLU A 100 -9.38 3.12 -10.25
C GLU A 100 -10.59 3.78 -9.55
N ILE A 101 -10.96 5.02 -9.94
CA ILE A 101 -12.17 5.68 -9.44
C ILE A 101 -13.43 4.98 -9.93
N LEU A 102 -13.48 4.62 -11.22
CA LEU A 102 -14.63 3.96 -11.84
C LEU A 102 -14.94 2.61 -11.18
N LEU A 103 -13.92 1.86 -10.77
CA LEU A 103 -14.06 0.53 -10.16
C LEU A 103 -14.98 0.48 -8.93
N ILE A 104 -15.19 1.61 -8.24
CA ILE A 104 -16.08 1.68 -7.07
C ILE A 104 -17.53 1.36 -7.46
N LYS A 105 -17.92 1.72 -8.68
CA LYS A 105 -19.29 1.57 -9.20
C LYS A 105 -19.47 0.41 -10.16
N LEU A 106 -18.37 -0.11 -10.68
CA LEU A 106 -18.37 -1.21 -11.64
C LEU A 106 -18.46 -2.54 -10.91
N ASP A 107 -18.93 -3.56 -11.64
CA ASP A 107 -18.96 -4.92 -11.15
C ASP A 107 -17.55 -5.49 -10.91
N ASP A 108 -17.50 -6.76 -10.52
CA ASP A 108 -16.24 -7.43 -10.20
C ASP A 108 -15.44 -7.85 -11.45
N ASP A 109 -16.06 -7.95 -12.63
CA ASP A 109 -15.38 -8.28 -13.88
C ASP A 109 -14.44 -7.15 -14.29
N TYR A 110 -14.81 -5.89 -14.06
CA TYR A 110 -13.92 -4.74 -14.26
C TYR A 110 -12.75 -4.71 -13.27
N LYS A 111 -12.94 -5.18 -12.03
CA LYS A 111 -11.84 -5.26 -11.05
C LYS A 111 -10.86 -6.38 -11.40
N TYR A 112 -11.39 -7.48 -11.93
CA TYR A 112 -10.60 -8.55 -12.52
C TYR A 112 -9.80 -8.07 -13.72
N ASP A 113 -10.43 -7.35 -14.65
CA ASP A 113 -9.75 -6.75 -15.79
C ASP A 113 -8.63 -5.78 -15.34
N TYR A 114 -8.94 -4.87 -14.43
CA TYR A 114 -7.99 -3.90 -13.89
C TYR A 114 -6.77 -4.58 -13.26
N PHE A 115 -6.99 -5.57 -12.38
CA PHE A 115 -5.88 -6.27 -11.73
C PHE A 115 -4.94 -6.87 -12.78
N ASN A 116 -5.50 -7.58 -13.76
CA ASN A 116 -4.69 -8.29 -14.75
C ASN A 116 -4.03 -7.34 -15.76
N THR A 117 -4.64 -6.19 -16.05
CA THR A 117 -4.01 -5.16 -16.88
C THR A 117 -2.81 -4.53 -16.17
N PHE A 118 -2.96 -4.14 -14.91
CA PHE A 118 -1.94 -3.35 -14.21
C PHE A 118 -0.89 -4.16 -13.44
N PHE A 119 -1.22 -5.35 -12.95
CA PHE A 119 -0.26 -6.18 -12.21
C PHE A 119 0.88 -6.70 -13.10
N TYR A 120 0.58 -6.96 -14.39
CA TYR A 120 1.57 -7.39 -15.38
C TYR A 120 2.16 -6.23 -16.20
N SER A 121 1.80 -4.98 -15.87
CA SER A 121 2.42 -3.79 -16.46
C SER A 121 3.92 -3.75 -16.16
N LYS A 122 4.71 -3.22 -17.10
CA LYS A 122 6.15 -2.96 -16.88
C LYS A 122 6.43 -1.86 -15.84
N TYR A 123 5.41 -1.10 -15.44
CA TYR A 123 5.56 0.06 -14.55
C TYR A 123 5.29 -0.30 -13.09
N SER A 124 6.26 -0.03 -12.20
CA SER A 124 6.18 -0.38 -10.78
C SER A 124 4.95 0.21 -10.07
N ASN A 125 4.55 1.44 -10.40
CA ASN A 125 3.40 2.09 -9.78
C ASN A 125 2.06 1.45 -10.18
N ASP A 126 1.98 0.87 -11.37
CA ASP A 126 0.80 0.12 -11.82
C ASP A 126 0.65 -1.16 -11.01
N LYS A 127 1.74 -1.93 -10.89
CA LYS A 127 1.76 -3.15 -10.09
C LYS A 127 1.34 -2.88 -8.65
N LYS A 128 1.91 -1.83 -8.01
CA LYS A 128 1.56 -1.43 -6.63
C LYS A 128 0.08 -1.09 -6.47
N SER A 129 -0.50 -0.39 -7.44
CA SER A 129 -1.93 -0.05 -7.41
C SER A 129 -2.80 -1.30 -7.61
N ALA A 130 -2.41 -2.19 -8.52
CA ALA A 130 -3.12 -3.44 -8.78
C ALA A 130 -3.21 -4.35 -7.54
N VAL A 131 -2.19 -4.36 -6.67
CA VAL A 131 -2.19 -5.18 -5.44
C VAL A 131 -3.42 -4.94 -4.55
N LYS A 132 -4.03 -3.75 -4.55
CA LYS A 132 -5.29 -3.49 -3.82
C LYS A 132 -6.45 -4.39 -4.26
N TYR A 133 -6.39 -4.86 -5.51
CA TYR A 133 -7.40 -5.69 -6.17
C TYR A 133 -6.95 -7.15 -6.31
N ILE A 134 -5.95 -7.60 -5.54
CA ILE A 134 -5.37 -8.95 -5.65
C ILE A 134 -6.38 -10.10 -5.52
N LYS A 135 -7.48 -9.90 -4.79
CA LYS A 135 -8.54 -10.92 -4.69
C LYS A 135 -9.20 -11.24 -6.04
N TYR A 136 -8.99 -10.39 -7.05
CA TYR A 136 -9.47 -10.55 -8.43
C TYR A 136 -8.38 -11.07 -9.39
N ALA A 137 -7.28 -11.62 -8.88
CA ALA A 137 -6.28 -12.27 -9.72
C ALA A 137 -6.84 -13.52 -10.42
N LYS A 138 -6.52 -13.76 -11.72
CA LYS A 138 -6.96 -14.98 -12.44
C LYS A 138 -6.40 -16.27 -11.86
N LYS A 139 -5.24 -16.16 -11.22
CA LYS A 139 -4.42 -17.27 -10.74
C LYS A 139 -3.76 -16.87 -9.43
N ASP A 140 -3.20 -17.85 -8.74
CA ASP A 140 -2.29 -17.57 -7.64
C ASP A 140 -1.09 -16.75 -8.15
N VAL A 141 -0.80 -15.67 -7.45
CA VAL A 141 0.27 -14.70 -7.76
C VAL A 141 1.31 -14.62 -6.63
N ALA A 142 1.31 -15.57 -5.68
CA ALA A 142 2.21 -15.52 -4.53
C ALA A 142 3.69 -15.46 -4.95
N LYS A 143 4.06 -16.24 -5.98
CA LYS A 143 5.43 -16.26 -6.54
C LYS A 143 5.80 -14.92 -7.19
N GLU A 144 4.89 -14.37 -7.99
CA GLU A 144 5.08 -13.07 -8.64
C GLU A 144 5.21 -11.95 -7.60
N LEU A 145 4.37 -11.93 -6.57
CA LEU A 145 4.46 -10.97 -5.47
C LEU A 145 5.79 -11.06 -4.73
N LEU A 146 6.22 -12.27 -4.39
CA LEU A 146 7.50 -12.47 -3.71
C LEU A 146 8.65 -11.95 -4.59
N LYS A 147 8.65 -12.27 -5.88
CA LYS A 147 9.65 -11.76 -6.82
C LYS A 147 9.66 -10.22 -6.90
N GLU A 148 8.49 -9.57 -6.96
CA GLU A 148 8.40 -8.11 -6.95
C GLU A 148 8.88 -7.52 -5.62
N TYR A 149 8.59 -8.17 -4.48
CA TYR A 149 9.09 -7.77 -3.18
C TYR A 149 10.62 -7.86 -3.11
N LEU A 150 11.19 -9.02 -3.42
CA LEU A 150 12.63 -9.27 -3.33
C LEU A 150 13.45 -8.35 -4.26
N SER A 151 12.91 -8.03 -5.44
CA SER A 151 13.60 -7.13 -6.39
C SER A 151 13.47 -5.64 -6.05
N SER A 152 12.43 -5.23 -5.32
CA SER A 152 12.15 -3.80 -5.07
C SER A 152 12.27 -3.36 -3.61
N GLY A 153 12.31 -4.30 -2.67
CA GLY A 153 12.17 -4.04 -1.22
C GLY A 153 10.81 -3.44 -0.83
N ASN A 154 9.85 -3.36 -1.75
CA ASN A 154 8.60 -2.64 -1.50
C ASN A 154 7.57 -3.54 -0.80
N ALA A 155 7.32 -3.25 0.48
CA ALA A 155 6.46 -4.07 1.32
C ALA A 155 4.99 -4.16 0.88
N VAL A 156 4.53 -3.31 -0.06
CA VAL A 156 3.20 -3.46 -0.70
C VAL A 156 3.05 -4.86 -1.30
N PHE A 157 4.12 -5.46 -1.83
CA PHE A 157 4.08 -6.80 -2.41
C PHE A 157 4.20 -7.93 -1.38
N LEU A 158 4.83 -7.67 -0.23
CA LEU A 158 4.92 -8.65 0.86
C LEU A 158 3.61 -8.74 1.64
N LEU A 159 2.93 -7.61 1.87
CA LEU A 159 1.76 -7.54 2.75
C LEU A 159 0.65 -8.57 2.39
N PRO A 160 0.27 -8.79 1.12
CA PRO A 160 -0.73 -9.80 0.76
C PRO A 160 -0.27 -11.24 0.99
N LEU A 161 1.05 -11.47 1.08
CA LEU A 161 1.61 -12.79 1.37
C LEU A 161 1.46 -13.15 2.85
N LEU A 162 1.41 -12.17 3.75
CA LEU A 162 1.36 -12.33 5.21
C LEU A 162 -0.01 -12.79 5.74
N ASP A 163 -0.47 -13.92 5.21
CA ASP A 163 -1.74 -14.56 5.49
C ASP A 163 -1.54 -16.06 5.77
N LYS A 164 -2.42 -16.64 6.59
CA LYS A 164 -2.39 -18.07 6.94
C LYS A 164 -2.48 -18.99 5.72
N LYS A 165 -3.16 -18.56 4.65
CA LYS A 165 -3.28 -19.36 3.41
C LYS A 165 -1.93 -19.58 2.71
N ASN A 166 -0.96 -18.70 2.94
CA ASN A 166 0.37 -18.74 2.31
C ASN A 166 1.43 -19.31 3.25
N LEU A 167 1.04 -19.94 4.36
CA LEU A 167 1.96 -20.34 5.43
C LEU A 167 3.10 -21.24 4.95
N GLU A 168 2.80 -22.25 4.11
CA GLU A 168 3.83 -23.13 3.53
C GLU A 168 4.78 -22.34 2.64
N PHE A 169 4.23 -21.54 1.73
CA PHE A 169 5.00 -20.69 0.83
C PHE A 169 5.89 -19.70 1.58
N LEU A 170 5.39 -19.07 2.65
CA LEU A 170 6.18 -18.18 3.50
C LEU A 170 7.29 -18.92 4.22
N ALA A 171 7.02 -20.13 4.75
CA ALA A 171 8.02 -20.91 5.47
C ALA A 171 9.17 -21.36 4.56
N GLU A 172 8.87 -21.73 3.31
CA GLU A 172 9.87 -22.11 2.31
C GLU A 172 10.79 -20.95 1.91
N ASN A 173 10.26 -19.72 1.91
CA ASN A 173 10.97 -18.53 1.43
C ASN A 173 11.40 -17.58 2.56
N ILE A 174 11.23 -17.98 3.83
CA ILE A 174 11.38 -17.07 4.98
C ILE A 174 12.78 -16.49 5.06
N THR A 175 13.82 -17.28 4.81
CA THR A 175 15.21 -16.85 4.89
C THR A 175 15.49 -15.76 3.85
N GLU A 176 15.03 -15.94 2.61
CA GLU A 176 15.18 -14.94 1.56
C GLU A 176 14.41 -13.65 1.89
N ILE A 177 13.17 -13.78 2.39
CA ILE A 177 12.38 -12.65 2.86
C ILE A 177 13.10 -11.93 4.01
N TRP A 178 13.70 -12.66 4.95
CA TRP A 178 14.37 -12.08 6.12
C TRP A 178 15.60 -11.24 5.73
N TYR A 179 16.42 -11.75 4.80
CA TYR A 179 17.62 -11.05 4.33
C TYR A 179 17.37 -9.80 3.49
N THR A 180 16.12 -9.55 3.06
CA THR A 180 15.74 -8.24 2.52
C THR A 180 15.59 -7.15 3.60
N GLU A 181 15.83 -7.49 4.87
CA GLU A 181 15.68 -6.62 6.03
C GLU A 181 14.30 -5.94 6.12
N PRO A 182 13.20 -6.71 6.12
CA PRO A 182 11.88 -6.15 6.30
C PRO A 182 11.81 -5.42 7.64
N SER A 183 10.97 -4.37 7.71
CA SER A 183 10.76 -3.67 8.98
C SER A 183 10.25 -4.61 10.07
N PHE A 184 10.52 -4.25 11.32
CA PHE A 184 10.15 -5.04 12.50
C PHE A 184 8.68 -5.50 12.49
N PHE A 185 7.77 -4.65 12.00
CA PHE A 185 6.36 -4.99 11.85
C PHE A 185 6.13 -6.27 11.03
N TYR A 186 6.79 -6.39 9.88
CA TYR A 186 6.65 -7.55 8.99
C TYR A 186 7.38 -8.78 9.55
N LYS A 187 8.57 -8.63 10.13
CA LYS A 187 9.29 -9.71 10.82
C LYS A 187 8.44 -10.32 11.94
N LYS A 188 7.83 -9.48 12.78
CA LYS A 188 6.89 -9.91 13.82
C LYS A 188 5.70 -10.67 13.25
N ARG A 189 5.12 -10.18 12.16
CA ARG A 189 3.98 -10.83 11.50
C ARG A 189 4.34 -12.22 10.95
N LEU A 190 5.52 -12.37 10.38
CA LEU A 190 6.05 -13.66 9.92
C LEU A 190 6.20 -14.64 11.09
N ILE A 191 6.75 -14.17 12.22
CA ILE A 191 6.86 -14.98 13.45
C ILE A 191 5.48 -15.42 13.94
N GLU A 192 4.52 -14.49 14.04
CA GLU A 192 3.15 -14.81 14.47
C GLU A 192 2.49 -15.89 13.60
N LEU A 193 2.75 -15.88 12.28
CA LEU A 193 2.23 -16.86 11.34
C LEU A 193 2.93 -18.21 11.42
N LEU A 194 4.26 -18.20 11.51
CA LEU A 194 5.09 -19.40 11.33
C LEU A 194 5.40 -20.14 12.65
N SER A 195 5.39 -19.46 13.80
CA SER A 195 5.92 -20.03 15.06
C SER A 195 5.18 -21.28 15.53
N GLN A 196 3.87 -21.39 15.31
CA GLN A 196 3.10 -22.52 15.84
C GLN A 196 3.30 -23.81 15.05
N THR A 197 3.47 -23.71 13.73
CA THR A 197 3.44 -24.89 12.82
C THR A 197 4.71 -25.05 11.99
N LYS A 198 5.54 -24.00 11.88
CA LYS A 198 6.76 -23.95 11.06
C LYS A 198 7.96 -23.39 11.83
N PHE A 199 7.99 -23.62 13.14
CA PHE A 199 9.05 -23.09 14.03
C PHE A 199 10.47 -23.40 13.52
N LYS A 200 10.71 -24.60 12.97
CA LYS A 200 12.03 -24.99 12.45
C LYS A 200 12.57 -24.02 11.40
N ASN A 201 11.68 -23.47 10.56
CA ASN A 201 12.05 -22.49 9.54
C ASN A 201 12.49 -21.14 10.15
N LEU A 202 12.24 -20.89 11.44
CA LEU A 202 12.63 -19.67 12.16
C LEU A 202 13.91 -19.84 13.00
N GLU A 203 14.49 -21.04 13.08
CA GLU A 203 15.64 -21.32 13.96
C GLU A 203 16.89 -20.48 13.60
N PHE A 204 17.03 -20.08 12.34
CA PHE A 204 18.15 -19.24 11.90
C PHE A 204 18.18 -17.86 12.59
N ILE A 205 17.02 -17.35 13.03
CA ILE A 205 16.87 -16.03 13.64
C ILE A 205 17.62 -15.93 14.97
N GLU A 206 17.87 -17.06 15.67
CA GLU A 206 18.59 -17.06 16.96
C GLU A 206 19.93 -16.33 16.90
N ASN A 207 20.64 -16.48 15.77
CA ASN A 207 21.98 -15.91 15.58
C ASN A 207 21.94 -14.47 15.03
N GLU A 208 20.80 -14.01 14.51
CA GLU A 208 20.67 -12.72 13.84
C GLU A 208 19.94 -11.70 14.71
N GLU A 209 18.78 -12.08 15.26
CA GLU A 209 17.88 -11.22 16.01
C GLU A 209 17.30 -11.98 17.21
N ILE A 210 18.12 -12.11 18.24
CA ILE A 210 17.82 -12.88 19.45
C ILE A 210 16.49 -12.48 20.12
N ASP A 211 16.09 -11.21 20.06
CA ASP A 211 14.82 -10.74 20.63
C ASP A 211 13.60 -11.28 19.86
N LEU A 212 13.68 -11.31 18.54
CA LEU A 212 12.67 -11.91 17.67
C LEU A 212 12.63 -13.43 17.82
N TYR A 213 13.78 -14.09 17.99
CA TYR A 213 13.83 -15.51 18.29
C TYR A 213 13.17 -15.86 19.64
N ILE A 214 13.39 -15.06 20.69
CA ILE A 214 12.71 -15.24 21.99
C ILE A 214 11.19 -15.14 21.82
N LEU A 215 10.70 -14.19 21.01
CA LEU A 215 9.28 -14.07 20.70
C LEU A 215 8.74 -15.33 20.00
N ALA A 216 9.45 -15.85 18.99
CA ALA A 216 9.07 -17.10 18.32
C ALA A 216 8.99 -18.28 19.30
N CYS A 217 9.95 -18.38 20.23
CA CYS A 217 9.98 -19.42 21.26
C CYS A 217 8.80 -19.33 22.24
N LEU A 218 8.36 -18.10 22.59
CA LEU A 218 7.19 -17.90 23.44
C LEU A 218 5.89 -18.31 22.75
N ILE A 219 5.67 -17.83 21.51
CA ILE A 219 4.44 -18.10 20.73
C ILE A 219 4.29 -19.61 20.47
N SER A 220 5.41 -20.29 20.18
CA SER A 220 5.46 -21.74 19.98
C SER A 220 5.45 -22.56 21.27
N LYS A 221 5.43 -21.91 22.45
CA LYS A 221 5.50 -22.52 23.79
C LYS A 221 6.75 -23.38 24.02
N LYS A 222 7.83 -23.16 23.25
CA LYS A 222 9.14 -23.83 23.41
C LYS A 222 9.83 -23.42 24.71
N ILE A 223 9.60 -22.19 25.16
CA ILE A 223 10.10 -21.68 26.44
C ILE A 223 8.94 -21.21 27.31
N LYS A 224 9.14 -21.28 28.65
CA LYS A 224 8.22 -20.68 29.61
C LYS A 224 8.48 -19.17 29.72
N PRO A 225 7.47 -18.35 30.06
CA PRO A 225 7.62 -16.91 30.30
C PRO A 225 8.84 -16.51 31.15
N LYS A 226 9.05 -17.20 32.28
CA LYS A 226 10.21 -16.98 33.17
C LYS A 226 11.58 -17.19 32.51
N HIS A 227 11.66 -18.04 31.48
CA HIS A 227 12.90 -18.31 30.76
C HIS A 227 13.16 -17.25 29.69
N ALA A 228 12.11 -16.70 29.07
CA ALA A 228 12.24 -15.59 28.13
C ALA A 228 12.92 -14.38 28.77
N LEU A 229 12.53 -14.03 30.00
CA LEU A 229 13.18 -12.95 30.75
C LEU A 229 14.67 -13.18 30.99
N LYS A 230 15.08 -14.41 31.30
CA LYS A 230 16.51 -14.73 31.46
C LYS A 230 17.28 -14.54 30.15
N LEU A 231 16.65 -14.85 29.02
CA LEU A 231 17.24 -14.69 27.69
C LEU A 231 17.35 -13.22 27.26
N LEU A 232 16.58 -12.30 27.85
CA LEU A 232 16.73 -10.85 27.60
C LEU A 232 18.13 -10.33 27.96
N SER A 233 18.86 -10.99 28.86
CA SER A 233 20.25 -10.64 29.15
C SER A 233 21.16 -10.75 27.92
N LYS A 234 20.82 -11.62 26.95
CA LYS A 234 21.52 -11.77 25.67
C LYS A 234 21.15 -10.71 24.63
N VAL A 235 20.05 -9.97 24.84
CA VAL A 235 19.65 -8.87 23.97
C VAL A 235 20.53 -7.64 24.28
N PRO A 236 21.05 -6.92 23.26
CA PRO A 236 21.77 -5.67 23.45
C PRO A 236 20.97 -4.70 24.32
N GLU A 237 21.64 -4.05 25.27
CA GLU A 237 21.00 -3.17 26.26
C GLU A 237 20.14 -2.07 25.61
N SER A 238 20.63 -1.51 24.50
CA SER A 238 19.94 -0.49 23.70
C SER A 238 18.62 -0.97 23.06
N LYS A 239 18.37 -2.28 22.96
CA LYS A 239 17.15 -2.85 22.38
C LYS A 239 16.23 -3.51 23.41
N ARG A 240 16.70 -3.75 24.64
CA ARG A 240 15.97 -4.53 25.66
C ARG A 240 14.57 -3.98 25.95
N HIS A 241 14.40 -2.66 26.01
CA HIS A 241 13.11 -2.04 26.28
C HIS A 241 12.09 -2.32 25.18
N PHE A 242 12.51 -2.31 23.90
CA PHE A 242 11.65 -2.72 22.79
C PHE A 242 11.31 -4.22 22.85
N SER A 243 12.27 -5.05 23.22
CA SER A 243 12.03 -6.49 23.41
C SER A 243 11.00 -6.73 24.53
N ILE A 244 11.12 -6.06 25.68
CA ILE A 244 10.13 -6.15 26.78
C ILE A 244 8.74 -5.75 26.29
N PHE A 245 8.62 -4.61 25.59
CA PHE A 245 7.35 -4.18 25.01
C PHE A 245 6.75 -5.24 24.09
N ASN A 246 7.57 -5.84 23.21
CA ASN A 246 7.09 -6.83 22.25
C ASN A 246 6.68 -8.17 22.89
N LEU A 247 7.41 -8.61 23.91
CA LEU A 247 7.11 -9.84 24.64
C LEU A 247 5.94 -9.67 25.61
N SER A 248 5.58 -8.43 26.00
CA SER A 248 4.52 -8.15 26.99
C SER A 248 3.14 -8.73 26.65
N LYS A 249 2.86 -8.99 25.36
CA LYS A 249 1.63 -9.65 24.94
C LYS A 249 1.56 -11.14 25.30
N GLU A 250 2.72 -11.76 25.49
CA GLU A 250 2.89 -13.20 25.74
C GLU A 250 3.34 -13.50 27.19
N LEU A 251 3.48 -12.46 28.03
CA LEU A 251 4.03 -12.55 29.39
C LEU A 251 3.05 -11.96 30.43
N ASP A 252 2.93 -12.61 31.59
CA ASP A 252 2.16 -12.04 32.70
C ASP A 252 2.79 -10.72 33.20
N TYR A 253 1.94 -9.80 33.67
CA TYR A 253 2.38 -8.49 34.19
C TYR A 253 3.48 -8.58 35.24
N LYS A 254 3.41 -9.52 36.20
CA LYS A 254 4.43 -9.72 37.24
C LYS A 254 5.86 -9.90 36.68
N PHE A 255 5.98 -10.49 35.49
CA PHE A 255 7.26 -10.71 34.82
C PHE A 255 7.76 -9.42 34.19
N ILE A 256 6.87 -8.67 33.53
CA ILE A 256 7.17 -7.36 32.95
C ILE A 256 7.55 -6.34 34.02
N GLU A 257 6.80 -6.30 35.12
CA GLU A 257 7.04 -5.41 36.26
C GLU A 257 8.45 -5.62 36.85
N CYS A 258 8.88 -6.87 36.99
CA CYS A 258 10.21 -7.21 37.51
C CYS A 258 11.34 -6.63 36.63
N GLU A 259 11.21 -6.70 35.31
CA GLU A 259 12.19 -6.10 34.40
C GLU A 259 12.11 -4.58 34.38
N MET A 260 10.90 -4.00 34.41
CA MET A 260 10.73 -2.54 34.43
C MET A 260 11.33 -1.90 35.67
N LYS A 261 11.25 -2.55 36.84
CA LYS A 261 11.84 -2.03 38.08
C LYS A 261 13.35 -1.80 37.97
N LYS A 262 14.07 -2.56 37.15
CA LYS A 262 15.52 -2.37 36.92
C LYS A 262 15.87 -1.04 36.23
N TYR A 263 14.89 -0.35 35.65
CA TYR A 263 15.08 0.94 34.99
C TYR A 263 14.75 2.13 35.90
N ILE A 264 14.09 1.88 37.04
CA ILE A 264 13.53 2.92 37.90
C ILE A 264 14.13 2.86 39.32
N CYS A 265 14.52 1.65 39.76
CA CYS A 265 15.15 1.37 41.05
C CYS A 265 16.65 1.14 40.86
#